data_AF-A0A0F8A3V2-F1
#
_entry.id   AF-A0A0F8A3V2-F1
#
_cell.length_a   1.000
_cell.length_b   1.000
_cell.length_c   1.000
_cell.angle_alpha   90.00
_cell.angle_beta   90.00
_cell.angle_gamma   90.00
#
_symmetry.space_group_name_H-M   'P 1'
#
loop_
_entity.id
_entity.type
_entity.pdbx_description
1 polymer ?
#
loop_
_entity_poly.entity_id
_entity_poly.type
_entity_poly.pdbx_seq_one_letter_code
_entity_poly.pdbx_strand_id
1 'polypeptide(L)' 'MSPPVFSFPAHELPLMAQLDGDGRRRKLDGDARRVDLAACELLRVVQAQCSAERPRSSHDPIRCWPVERLFRRWAAPGCA' A
#
# COMPACT_ATOMS: atom_id res chain seq x y z
N MET A 1 4.42 -15.96 8.66
CA MET A 1 3.21 -15.72 7.85
C MET A 1 3.03 -14.22 7.72
N SER A 2 2.72 -13.70 6.54
CA SER A 2 2.48 -12.26 6.35
C SER A 2 1.16 -11.87 7.02
N PRO A 3 1.11 -10.78 7.82
CA PRO A 3 -0.13 -10.33 8.44
C PRO A 3 -1.18 -9.93 7.38
N PRO A 4 -2.47 -10.03 7.70
CA PRO A 4 -3.53 -9.58 6.80
C PRO A 4 -3.35 -8.09 6.48
N VAL A 5 -3.34 -7.78 5.19
CA VAL A 5 -3.29 -6.40 4.68
C VAL A 5 -4.72 -5.96 4.41
N PHE A 6 -5.22 -5.06 5.24
CA PHE A 6 -6.54 -4.45 5.04
C PHE A 6 -6.45 -3.35 3.98
N SER A 7 -7.37 -3.35 3.02
CA SER A 7 -7.50 -2.25 2.06
C SER A 7 -8.25 -1.09 2.71
N PHE A 8 -7.79 0.12 2.46
CA PHE A 8 -8.43 1.36 2.89
C PHE A 8 -8.30 2.43 1.79
N PRO A 9 -9.20 3.43 1.75
CA PRO A 9 -9.09 4.54 0.83
C PRO A 9 -7.75 5.28 0.94
N ALA A 10 -7.21 5.75 -0.20
CA ALA A 10 -5.90 6.41 -0.23
C ALA A 10 -5.79 7.63 0.71
N HIS A 11 -6.89 8.33 0.98
CA HIS A 11 -6.91 9.49 1.87
C HIS A 11 -6.72 9.13 3.36
N GLU A 12 -6.94 7.87 3.74
CA GLU A 12 -6.73 7.40 5.12
C GLU A 12 -5.28 6.99 5.38
N LEU A 13 -4.42 6.97 4.35
CA LEU A 13 -3.01 6.58 4.46
C LEU A 13 -2.24 7.33 5.57
N PRO A 14 -2.38 8.65 5.78
CA PRO A 14 -1.70 9.35 6.86
C PRO A 14 -2.03 8.83 8.27
N LEU A 15 -3.25 8.33 8.46
CA LEU A 15 -3.70 7.73 9.71
C LEU A 15 -3.25 6.27 9.81
N MET A 16 -3.57 5.47 8.79
CA MET A 16 -3.33 4.02 8.78
C MET A 16 -1.84 3.67 8.83
N ALA A 17 -0.97 4.51 8.28
CA ALA A 17 0.48 4.32 8.38
C ALA A 17 1.00 4.38 9.83
N GLN A 18 0.27 5.03 10.75
CA GLN A 18 0.65 5.12 12.16
C GLN A 18 0.21 3.89 12.98
N LEU A 19 -0.61 3.01 12.41
CA LEU A 19 -1.26 1.90 13.11
C LEU A 19 -0.73 0.54 12.65
N ASP A 20 -0.54 -0.39 13.59
CA ASP A 20 -0.22 -1.78 13.32
C ASP A 20 -1.46 -2.57 12.87
N GLY A 21 -1.31 -3.89 12.68
CA GLY A 21 -2.40 -4.77 12.25
C GLY A 21 -3.55 -4.89 13.25
N ASP A 22 -3.32 -4.54 14.52
CA ASP A 22 -4.32 -4.55 15.59
C ASP A 22 -4.95 -3.16 15.82
N GLY A 23 -4.59 -2.18 14.98
CA GLY A 23 -5.05 -0.79 15.10
C GLY A 23 -4.37 -0.02 16.24
N ARG A 24 -3.29 -0.54 16.83
CA ARG A 24 -2.49 0.16 17.84
C ARG A 24 -1.41 0.99 17.18
N ARG A 25 -0.90 1.99 17.89
CA ARG A 25 0.18 2.83 17.35
C ARG A 25 1.43 2.00 17.12
N ARG A 26 1.99 2.07 15.91
CA ARG A 26 3.23 1.37 15.55
C ARG A 26 4.37 1.83 16.44
N LYS A 27 5.22 0.88 16.81
CA LYS A 27 6.56 1.17 17.33
C LYS A 27 7.44 1.54 16.14
N LEU A 28 8.13 2.66 16.29
CA LEU A 28 9.09 3.14 15.30
C LEU A 28 10.49 2.90 15.83
N ASP A 29 11.43 2.76 14.89
CA ASP A 29 12.84 2.58 15.23
C ASP A 29 13.49 3.95 15.51
N GLY A 30 14.35 4.02 16.53
CA GLY A 30 15.02 5.26 16.95
C GLY A 30 14.12 6.23 17.73
N ASP A 31 14.43 7.53 17.65
CA ASP A 31 13.73 8.60 18.38
C ASP A 31 12.43 9.08 17.69
N ALA A 32 12.05 8.46 16.58
CA ALA A 32 10.88 8.87 15.81
C ALA A 32 9.59 8.54 16.59
N ARG A 33 8.74 9.55 16.80
CA ARG A 33 7.44 9.38 17.49
C ARG A 33 6.29 9.10 16.53
N ARG A 34 6.42 9.44 15.25
CA ARG A 34 5.43 9.24 14.18
C ARG A 34 6.11 8.96 12.84
N VAL A 35 5.43 8.21 11.98
CA VAL A 35 5.86 8.00 10.59
C VAL A 35 5.70 9.32 9.86
N ASP A 36 6.78 9.84 9.28
CA ASP A 36 6.73 10.96 8.35
C ASP A 36 6.64 10.42 6.91
N LEU A 37 5.43 10.44 6.35
CA LEU A 37 5.23 10.00 4.97
C LEU A 37 6.05 10.83 3.97
N ALA A 38 6.34 12.10 4.25
CA ALA A 38 7.12 12.94 3.33
C ALA A 38 8.59 12.52 3.28
N ALA A 39 9.13 11.99 4.37
CA ALA A 39 10.48 11.42 4.43
C ALA A 39 10.61 10.07 3.69
N CYS A 40 9.48 9.40 3.40
CA CYS A 40 9.51 8.09 2.74
C CYS A 40 9.68 8.24 1.24
N GLU A 41 10.72 7.60 0.71
CA GLU A 41 10.93 7.46 -0.72
C GLU A 41 9.70 6.85 -1.40
N LEU A 42 9.24 7.52 -2.45
CA LEU A 42 8.10 7.11 -3.25
C LEU A 42 8.59 6.40 -4.51
N LEU A 43 8.39 5.08 -4.53
CA LEU A 43 8.70 4.24 -5.68
C LEU A 43 7.51 4.21 -6.62
N ARG A 44 7.78 4.37 -7.92
CA ARG A 44 6.79 4.21 -8.98
C ARG A 44 7.01 2.88 -9.69
N VAL A 45 5.96 2.07 -9.79
CA VAL A 45 5.97 0.81 -10.51
C VAL A 45 4.77 0.77 -11.45
N VAL A 46 5.03 0.49 -12.72
CA VAL A 46 3.96 0.23 -13.70
C VAL A 46 3.66 -1.26 -13.67
N GLN A 47 2.41 -1.61 -13.38
CA GLN A 47 1.94 -3.00 -13.37
C GLN A 47 0.72 -3.15 -14.29
N ALA A 48 0.53 -4.33 -14.87
CA ALA A 48 -0.70 -4.64 -15.59
C ALA A 48 -1.83 -4.94 -14.60
N GLN A 49 -2.93 -4.20 -14.68
CA GLN A 49 -4.19 -4.59 -14.04
C GLN A 49 -5.04 -5.30 -15.08
N CYS A 50 -5.48 -6.52 -14.76
CA CYS A 50 -6.29 -7.34 -15.64
C CYS A 50 -7.68 -7.55 -15.03
N SER A 51 -8.74 -7.41 -15.83
CA SER A 51 -10.11 -7.70 -15.43
C SER A 51 -10.90 -8.30 -16.58
N ALA A 52 -11.88 -9.14 -16.25
CA ALA A 52 -12.93 -9.52 -17.18
C ALA A 52 -13.94 -8.36 -17.27
N GLU A 53 -14.31 -7.93 -18.49
CA GLU A 53 -15.26 -6.82 -18.72
C GLU A 53 -16.66 -7.12 -18.18
N ARG A 54 -17.07 -8.40 -18.19
CA ARG A 54 -18.29 -8.90 -17.56
C ARG A 54 -18.02 -10.34 -17.10
N PRO A 55 -17.73 -10.60 -15.82
CA PRO A 55 -17.48 -11.96 -15.35
C PRO A 55 -18.82 -12.72 -15.28
N ARG A 56 -19.25 -13.29 -16.41
CA ARG A 56 -20.43 -14.16 -16.52
C ARG A 56 -20.00 -15.62 -16.65
N SER A 57 -18.80 -15.87 -17.15
CA SER A 57 -18.21 -17.19 -17.35
C SER A 57 -16.69 -17.15 -17.18
N SER A 58 -16.08 -18.30 -16.85
CA SER A 58 -14.62 -18.44 -16.75
C SER A 58 -13.88 -18.21 -18.10
N HIS A 59 -14.61 -18.19 -19.22
CA HIS A 59 -14.07 -18.03 -20.57
C HIS A 59 -14.14 -16.59 -21.09
N ASP A 60 -14.60 -15.64 -20.27
CA ASP A 60 -14.71 -14.25 -20.70
C ASP A 60 -13.31 -13.66 -20.97
N PRO A 61 -13.16 -12.84 -22.03
CA PRO A 61 -11.87 -12.29 -22.40
C PRO A 61 -11.32 -11.37 -21.30
N ILE A 62 -10.08 -11.65 -20.90
CA ILE A 62 -9.33 -10.82 -19.95
C ILE A 62 -8.70 -9.65 -20.71
N ARG A 63 -8.99 -8.43 -20.29
CA ARG A 63 -8.29 -7.24 -20.76
C ARG A 63 -7.36 -6.74 -19.68
N CYS A 64 -6.14 -6.37 -20.08
CA CYS A 64 -5.14 -5.81 -19.20
C CYS A 64 -4.77 -4.40 -19.65
N TRP A 65 -4.57 -3.50 -18.70
CA TRP A 65 -4.11 -2.14 -18.94
C TRP A 65 -2.97 -1.79 -17.98
N PRO A 66 -2.04 -0.90 -18.39
CA PRO A 66 -0.99 -0.43 -17.49
C PRO A 66 -1.60 0.45 -16.40
N VAL A 67 -1.19 0.22 -15.16
CA VAL A 67 -1.57 1.02 -14.00
C VAL A 67 -0.30 1.41 -13.26
N GLU A 68 -0.16 2.70 -13.01
CA GLU A 68 0.89 3.21 -12.14
C GLU A 68 0.52 2.96 -10.68
N ARG A 69 1.40 2.29 -9.95
CA ARG A 69 1.30 2.08 -8.51
C ARG A 69 2.45 2.78 -7.82
N LEU A 70 2.10 3.53 -6.79
CA LEU A 70 3.04 4.27 -5.97
C LEU A 70 3.17 3.58 -4.62
N PHE A 71 4.41 3.26 -4.23
CA PHE A 71 4.71 2.57 -2.98
C PHE A 71 5.71 3.38 -2.18
N ARG A 72 5.55 3.44 -0.86
CA ARG A 72 6.55 4.05 0.02
C ARG A 72 7.49 2.99 0.56
N ARG A 73 8.80 3.23 0.48
CA ARG A 73 9.82 2.31 1.02
C ARG A 73 10.00 2.56 2.52
N TRP A 74 9.84 1.51 3.32
CA TRP A 74 9.91 1.58 4.79
C TRP A 74 11.35 1.67 5.33
N ALA A 75 12.37 1.36 4.53
CA ALA A 75 13.76 1.28 4.98
C ALA A 75 14.47 2.63 5.24
N ALA A 76 13.77 3.76 5.13
CA ALA A 76 14.35 5.09 5.32
C ALA A 76 14.21 5.59 6.77
N PRO A 77 15.21 6.30 7.34
CA PRO A 77 15.08 6.97 8.63
C PRO A 77 13.86 7.91 8.65
N GLY A 78 13.00 7.81 9.66
CA GLY A 78 11.74 8.57 9.74
C GLY A 78 10.52 7.89 9.10
N CYS A 79 10.74 6.76 8.42
CA CYS A 79 9.68 5.86 7.94
C CYS A 79 9.62 4.54 8.66
N ALA A 80 10.61 4.24 9.50
CA ALA A 80 10.75 3.00 10.27
C ALA A 80 10.34 3.17 11.71
#